data_AF-A0A1D1UJI9-F1
#
_entry.id   AF-A0A1D1UJI9-F1
#
_cell.length_a   1.000
_cell.length_b   1.000
_cell.length_c   1.000
_cell.angle_alpha   90.00
_cell.angle_beta   90.00
_cell.angle_gamma   90.00
#
_symmetry.space_group_name_H-M   'P 1'
#
loop_
_entity.id
_entity.type
_entity.pdbx_description
1 polymer ?
#
loop_
_entity_poly.entity_id
_entity_poly.type
_entity_poly.pdbx_seq_one_letter_code
_entity_poly.pdbx_strand_id
1 'polypeptide(L)'
;MSGQSKQVDGGSATKRRKAGGSSFPFHSLVDILEPDGPSTPSSWKSVVDREDHLVVFFQVDYRHVVPRLAKCIRIQREKVTTLEPERLVPSVYFGRHLDHSFVKKTLGHRYLRGIDDLQILLDRVDSVNRKDIAKIFSEDAPEAFPRTIVSKRKKYTVDLPSTEDEEEEATDEGEAAEGVQSLDKNGADYGNPELVTIFNSLLAGDQKPCPGPVLECQVPGPGKIPLSEEDYRGKNLYFGEEQLRLLQCDWKGRPQTYLIKLLDKLLGAEGLDFVRQRREDRKKAGLSTKEINPSHHSTTAKELLGEEFLRILQLHMEDNGSDLNVNKISSIIRQHWADIFRAKKSAPRPDEVSDDDEDDEDASPHKIFTFDAPRLPSENEDYVKKVSLIHTTDANFSGMQLYVDKKGLKRLRKKCGDNAKKYAVGVFDLTLGPEGIAFIREKRKDMKEAAFKEGAKRTPLFGVRKMFTSDFLDMIRVHMSQNDMTWTTAELVFRLNEHVNTLLREKKQKDPEPTTPAEAETRN
;
A
#
# COMPACT_ATOMS: atom_id res chain seq x y z
N MET A 1 78.71 -3.48 47.57
CA MET A 1 77.75 -4.58 47.33
C MET A 1 76.73 -4.57 48.46
N SER A 2 75.51 -5.06 48.17
CA SER A 2 74.29 -5.10 49.01
C SER A 2 73.64 -3.76 49.38
N GLY A 3 72.71 -3.32 48.53
CA GLY A 3 71.74 -2.26 48.80
C GLY A 3 70.49 -2.80 49.50
N GLN A 4 69.94 -2.01 50.42
CA GLN A 4 68.78 -2.31 51.25
C GLN A 4 67.47 -2.19 50.45
N SER A 5 66.62 -3.20 50.59
CA SER A 5 65.26 -3.23 50.05
C SER A 5 64.31 -2.57 51.06
N LYS A 6 63.59 -1.53 50.63
CA LYS A 6 62.59 -0.80 51.43
C LYS A 6 61.22 -1.06 50.82
N GLN A 7 60.40 -1.80 51.55
CA GLN A 7 59.02 -2.12 51.22
C GLN A 7 58.14 -0.91 51.57
N VAL A 8 57.36 -0.41 50.61
CA VAL A 8 56.35 0.65 50.83
C VAL A 8 55.04 0.18 50.22
N ASP A 9 54.08 -0.08 51.11
CA ASP A 9 52.67 -0.26 50.79
C ASP A 9 52.08 1.04 50.23
N GLY A 10 51.46 0.96 49.06
CA GLY A 10 50.82 2.08 48.37
C GLY A 10 49.41 1.71 47.92
N GLY A 11 48.45 1.73 48.84
CA GLY A 11 47.03 1.66 48.53
C GLY A 11 46.60 2.89 47.72
N SER A 12 46.41 2.71 46.42
CA SER A 12 45.89 3.76 45.54
C SER A 12 44.36 3.68 45.47
N ALA A 13 43.72 4.49 46.32
CA ALA A 13 42.31 4.82 46.19
C ALA A 13 42.08 5.53 44.85
N THR A 14 41.49 4.83 43.89
CA THR A 14 41.11 5.38 42.59
C THR A 14 39.96 6.35 42.77
N LYS A 15 40.31 7.63 42.95
CA LYS A 15 39.39 8.77 42.96
C LYS A 15 38.73 8.85 41.59
N ARG A 16 37.55 8.23 41.43
CA ARG A 16 36.66 8.36 40.27
C ARG A 16 36.37 9.85 40.05
N ARG A 17 37.13 10.49 39.16
CA ARG A 17 36.79 11.79 38.61
C ARG A 17 35.45 11.64 37.90
N LYS A 18 34.41 12.35 38.36
CA LYS A 18 33.19 12.56 37.58
C LYS A 18 33.61 13.29 36.30
N ALA A 19 33.77 12.55 35.21
CA ALA A 19 33.85 13.13 33.89
C ALA A 19 32.53 13.87 33.65
N GLY A 20 32.58 15.20 33.62
CA GLY A 20 31.49 15.99 33.06
C GLY A 20 31.34 15.54 31.61
N GLY A 21 30.23 14.89 31.29
CA GLY A 21 29.98 14.34 29.96
C GLY A 21 29.94 15.49 28.95
N SER A 22 30.97 15.58 28.11
CA SER A 22 30.95 16.44 26.94
C SER A 22 29.81 15.98 26.04
N SER A 23 28.86 16.88 25.75
CA SER A 23 27.80 16.60 24.79
C SER A 23 28.39 16.46 23.40
N PHE A 24 28.00 15.43 22.66
CA PHE A 24 28.38 15.24 21.27
C PHE A 24 27.33 15.93 20.37
N PRO A 25 27.64 17.10 19.79
CA PRO A 25 26.65 17.90 19.08
C PRO A 25 26.39 17.34 17.68
N PHE A 26 25.20 17.59 17.13
CA PHE A 26 24.79 17.12 15.80
C PHE A 26 25.74 17.56 14.70
N HIS A 27 26.25 18.80 14.74
CA HIS A 27 27.17 19.30 13.70
C HIS A 27 28.47 18.49 13.64
N SER A 28 29.05 18.12 14.80
CA SER A 28 30.23 17.26 14.81
C SER A 28 29.96 15.88 14.22
N LEU A 29 28.75 15.34 14.36
CA LEU A 29 28.37 14.10 13.69
C LEU A 29 28.29 14.27 12.16
N VAL A 30 27.67 15.35 11.68
CA VAL A 30 27.56 15.63 10.24
C VAL A 30 28.93 15.83 9.60
N ASP A 31 29.81 16.60 10.24
CA ASP A 31 31.16 16.89 9.73
C ASP A 31 32.00 15.60 9.57
N ILE A 32 31.77 14.60 10.43
CA ILE A 32 32.46 13.30 10.34
C ILE A 32 31.90 12.43 9.20
N LEU A 33 30.60 12.53 8.91
CA LEU A 33 29.91 11.69 7.93
C LEU A 33 29.98 12.20 6.50
N GLU A 34 30.26 13.48 6.32
CA GLU A 34 30.46 14.12 5.02
C GLU A 34 31.93 14.55 4.83
N PRO A 35 32.95 13.66 4.96
CA PRO A 35 34.30 14.04 4.61
C PRO A 35 34.36 14.35 3.10
N ASP A 36 35.10 15.39 2.71
CA ASP A 36 35.32 15.84 1.33
C ASP A 36 36.13 14.83 0.46
N GLY A 37 35.71 13.56 0.42
CA GLY A 37 36.40 12.53 -0.34
C GLY A 37 35.62 11.21 -0.43
N PRO A 38 35.99 10.34 -1.39
CA PRO A 38 35.38 9.02 -1.54
C PRO A 38 35.70 8.18 -0.30
N SER A 39 34.71 8.00 0.57
CA SER A 39 34.80 7.10 1.71
C SER A 39 34.86 5.65 1.24
N THR A 40 35.57 4.82 1.99
CA THR A 40 35.64 3.37 1.79
C THR A 40 34.24 2.76 1.74
N PRO A 41 34.01 1.72 0.92
CA PRO A 41 32.68 1.15 0.72
C PRO A 41 32.19 0.47 2.01
N SER A 42 31.46 1.21 2.82
CA SER A 42 30.63 0.68 3.91
C SER A 42 29.39 0.03 3.33
N SER A 43 28.93 -1.08 3.92
CA SER A 43 27.61 -1.64 3.61
C SER A 43 26.47 -0.71 4.04
N TRP A 44 26.74 0.23 4.94
CA TRP A 44 25.80 1.25 5.39
C TRP A 44 25.81 2.45 4.46
N LYS A 45 24.62 2.81 3.98
CA LYS A 45 24.36 4.11 3.36
C LYS A 45 23.89 5.08 4.44
N SER A 46 24.19 6.35 4.28
CA SER A 46 23.72 7.41 5.18
C SER A 46 22.98 8.51 4.42
N VAL A 47 21.93 9.05 5.05
CA VAL A 47 21.24 10.28 4.63
C VAL A 47 21.30 11.25 5.80
N VAL A 48 21.70 12.49 5.52
CA VAL A 48 21.73 13.58 6.49
C VAL A 48 20.66 14.59 6.10
N ASP A 49 19.69 14.78 6.96
CA ASP A 49 18.70 15.85 6.87
C ASP A 49 19.06 16.95 7.87
N ARG A 50 19.55 18.08 7.35
CA ARG A 50 19.97 19.21 8.18
C ARG A 50 18.78 20.04 8.69
N GLU A 51 17.67 20.04 7.96
CA GLU A 51 16.45 20.79 8.31
C GLU A 51 15.75 20.12 9.50
N ASP A 52 15.57 18.80 9.44
CA ASP A 52 14.94 18.01 10.50
C ASP A 52 15.92 17.53 11.59
N HIS A 53 17.20 17.88 11.46
CA HIS A 53 18.29 17.44 12.35
C HIS A 53 18.31 15.92 12.56
N LEU A 54 18.28 15.21 11.44
CA LEU A 54 18.14 13.77 11.37
C LEU A 54 19.32 13.16 10.60
N VAL A 55 19.90 12.08 11.13
CA VAL A 55 20.82 11.23 10.37
C VAL A 55 20.22 9.83 10.29
N VAL A 56 20.18 9.25 9.10
CA VAL A 56 19.66 7.91 8.87
C VAL A 56 20.76 7.04 8.29
N PHE A 57 21.15 5.99 8.99
CA PHE A 57 21.98 4.91 8.46
C PHE A 57 21.08 3.77 8.04
N PHE A 58 21.29 3.20 6.86
CA PHE A 58 20.49 2.06 6.40
C PHE A 58 21.27 1.09 5.53
N GLN A 59 20.84 -0.17 5.57
CA GLN A 59 21.28 -1.22 4.65
C GLN A 59 20.07 -1.70 3.84
N VAL A 60 20.28 -1.90 2.54
CA VAL A 60 19.25 -2.39 1.61
C VAL A 60 19.56 -3.85 1.25
N ASP A 61 18.57 -4.73 1.40
CA ASP A 61 18.63 -6.10 0.91
C ASP A 61 18.06 -6.16 -0.51
N TYR A 62 18.97 -6.30 -1.47
CA TYR A 62 18.67 -6.41 -2.91
C TYR A 62 18.34 -7.85 -3.35
N ARG A 63 18.35 -8.84 -2.45
CA ARG A 63 17.99 -10.23 -2.79
C ARG A 63 16.49 -10.42 -3.01
N HIS A 64 15.68 -9.47 -2.58
CA HIS A 64 14.24 -9.44 -2.80
C HIS A 64 13.91 -8.77 -4.14
N VAL A 65 12.82 -9.21 -4.79
CA VAL A 65 12.32 -8.64 -6.07
C VAL A 65 12.12 -7.13 -5.99
N VAL A 66 11.70 -6.64 -4.81
CA VAL A 66 11.70 -5.22 -4.46
C VAL A 66 12.74 -5.04 -3.34
N PRO A 67 13.73 -4.16 -3.49
CA PRO A 67 14.73 -3.91 -2.45
C PRO A 67 14.05 -3.54 -1.13
N ARG A 68 14.45 -4.20 -0.04
CA ARG A 68 13.89 -3.94 1.30
C ARG A 68 14.94 -3.33 2.21
N LEU A 69 14.53 -2.42 3.10
CA LEU A 69 15.40 -1.97 4.19
C LEU A 69 15.64 -3.13 5.15
N ALA A 70 16.88 -3.61 5.22
CA ALA A 70 17.27 -4.70 6.10
C ALA A 70 17.49 -4.21 7.52
N LYS A 71 18.27 -3.12 7.65
CA LYS A 71 18.69 -2.47 8.88
C LYS A 71 18.55 -0.97 8.69
N CYS A 72 18.09 -0.27 9.73
CA CYS A 72 18.06 1.19 9.74
C CYS A 72 18.33 1.70 11.17
N ILE A 73 19.17 2.72 11.31
CA ILE A 73 19.40 3.46 12.54
C ILE A 73 19.11 4.92 12.24
N ARG A 74 18.13 5.48 12.94
CA ARG A 74 17.73 6.88 12.84
C ARG A 74 18.23 7.63 14.06
N ILE A 75 19.06 8.64 13.88
CA ILE A 75 19.60 9.48 14.95
C ILE A 75 18.93 10.83 14.87
N GLN A 76 18.15 11.16 15.88
CA GLN A 76 17.43 12.43 15.94
C GLN A 76 18.04 13.32 17.02
N ARG A 77 18.18 14.61 16.70
CA ARG A 77 18.54 15.63 17.68
C ARG A 77 17.36 15.92 18.61
N GLU A 78 17.53 15.71 19.90
CA GLU A 78 16.57 16.08 20.94
C GLU A 78 17.06 17.32 21.68
N LYS A 79 16.29 18.41 21.62
CA LYS A 79 16.49 19.61 22.43
C LYS A 79 15.56 19.55 23.63
N VAL A 80 16.07 19.08 24.78
CA VAL A 80 15.23 18.85 25.97
C VAL A 80 14.81 20.17 26.62
N THR A 81 15.71 21.16 26.72
CA THR A 81 15.43 22.56 27.13
C THR A 81 16.61 23.47 26.73
N THR A 82 16.50 24.80 26.90
CA THR A 82 17.60 25.76 26.65
C THR A 82 18.83 25.56 27.55
N LEU A 83 18.69 24.86 28.67
CA LEU A 83 19.77 24.63 29.64
C LEU A 83 20.34 23.21 29.59
N GLU A 84 19.65 22.28 28.93
CA GLU A 84 20.16 20.92 28.79
C GLU A 84 21.07 20.78 27.57
N PRO A 85 22.18 20.03 27.71
CA PRO A 85 23.04 19.72 26.58
C PRO A 85 22.25 18.97 25.51
N GLU A 86 22.56 19.26 24.26
CA GLU A 86 22.03 18.56 23.10
C GLU A 86 22.26 17.05 23.21
N ARG A 87 21.24 16.26 22.88
CA ARG A 87 21.32 14.80 22.87
C ARG A 87 20.98 14.26 21.49
N LEU A 88 21.75 13.27 21.06
CA LEU A 88 21.50 12.51 19.84
C LEU A 88 20.87 11.18 20.23
N VAL A 89 19.58 11.01 19.91
CA VAL A 89 18.80 9.83 20.31
C VAL A 89 18.67 8.88 19.12
N PRO A 90 19.34 7.71 19.15
CA PRO A 90 19.19 6.72 18.12
C PRO A 90 17.90 5.91 18.32
N SER A 91 17.23 5.60 17.21
CA SER A 91 16.11 4.68 17.08
C SER A 91 16.52 3.60 16.09
N VAL A 92 16.41 2.33 16.45
CA VAL A 92 16.90 1.21 15.63
C VAL A 92 15.70 0.50 15.02
N TYR A 93 15.78 0.23 13.72
CA TYR A 93 14.78 -0.50 12.95
C TYR A 93 15.42 -1.71 12.29
N PHE A 94 14.82 -2.87 12.53
CA PHE A 94 15.23 -4.13 11.93
C PHE A 94 14.00 -4.96 11.56
N GLY A 95 13.42 -4.71 10.39
CA GLY A 95 12.09 -5.19 10.01
C GLY A 95 10.93 -4.57 10.82
N ARG A 96 11.19 -4.17 12.07
CA ARG A 96 10.31 -3.43 12.99
C ARG A 96 11.13 -2.47 13.86
N HIS A 97 10.46 -1.53 14.50
CA HIS A 97 11.08 -0.65 15.49
C HIS A 97 11.55 -1.48 16.71
N LEU A 98 12.81 -1.30 17.11
CA LEU A 98 13.35 -1.84 18.36
C LEU A 98 13.18 -0.80 19.46
N ASP A 99 12.74 -1.24 20.64
CA ASP A 99 12.54 -0.34 21.78
C ASP A 99 13.85 0.34 22.22
N HIS A 100 13.73 1.48 22.89
CA HIS A 100 14.87 2.19 23.46
C HIS A 100 15.67 1.32 24.47
N SER A 101 15.08 0.25 25.01
CA SER A 101 15.77 -0.78 25.78
C SER A 101 16.98 -1.36 25.03
N PHE A 102 16.87 -1.58 23.71
CA PHE A 102 17.95 -2.13 22.89
C PHE A 102 19.18 -1.23 22.86
N VAL A 103 18.97 0.07 22.62
CA VAL A 103 20.04 1.08 22.63
C VAL A 103 20.67 1.15 24.01
N LYS A 104 19.84 1.17 25.06
CA LYS A 104 20.34 1.22 26.45
C LYS A 104 21.12 -0.05 26.84
N LYS A 105 20.71 -1.23 26.39
CA LYS A 105 21.42 -2.51 26.61
C LYS A 105 22.74 -2.55 25.85
N THR A 106 22.79 -1.94 24.66
CA THR A 106 23.97 -1.91 23.79
C THR A 106 25.02 -0.91 24.27
N LEU A 107 24.60 0.33 24.60
CA LEU A 107 25.50 1.43 24.94
C LEU A 107 25.62 1.68 26.45
N GLY A 108 24.72 1.12 27.26
CA GLY A 108 24.57 1.47 28.68
C GLY A 108 23.82 2.80 28.92
N HIS A 109 23.45 3.52 27.87
CA HIS A 109 22.71 4.78 27.90
C HIS A 109 21.83 4.94 26.66
N ARG A 110 20.93 5.94 26.65
CA ARG A 110 19.87 6.11 25.64
C ARG A 110 20.23 7.04 24.47
N TYR A 111 21.36 7.73 24.53
CA TYR A 111 21.80 8.73 23.55
C TYR A 111 23.27 8.52 23.20
N LEU A 112 23.75 9.06 22.08
CA LEU A 112 25.15 8.99 21.69
C LEU A 112 25.96 10.05 22.45
N ARG A 113 27.09 9.65 23.02
CA ARG A 113 28.09 10.52 23.69
C ARG A 113 29.30 10.82 22.82
N GLY A 114 29.45 10.10 21.70
CA GLY A 114 30.54 10.27 20.75
C GLY A 114 30.37 9.37 19.53
N ILE A 115 31.33 9.45 18.62
CA ILE A 115 31.37 8.61 17.40
C ILE A 115 31.56 7.13 17.73
N ASP A 116 32.27 6.80 18.81
CA ASP A 116 32.50 5.43 19.25
C ASP A 116 31.17 4.71 19.57
N ASP A 117 30.21 5.41 20.17
CA ASP A 117 28.88 4.86 20.46
C ASP A 117 28.11 4.54 19.17
N LEU A 118 28.27 5.38 18.14
CA LEU A 118 27.66 5.13 16.84
C LEU A 118 28.28 3.88 16.21
N GLN A 119 29.61 3.74 16.26
CA GLN A 119 30.31 2.57 15.73
C GLN A 119 29.87 1.30 16.47
N ILE A 120 29.83 1.32 17.81
CA ILE A 120 29.34 0.20 18.63
C ILE A 120 27.90 -0.16 18.24
N LEU A 121 27.05 0.83 18.02
CA LEU A 121 25.66 0.58 17.64
C LEU A 121 25.54 -0.03 16.23
N LEU A 122 26.30 0.49 15.25
CA LEU A 122 26.36 -0.03 13.89
C LEU A 122 26.86 -1.48 13.88
N ASP A 123 27.99 -1.76 14.55
CA ASP A 123 28.58 -3.09 14.66
C ASP A 123 27.62 -4.06 15.37
N ARG A 124 26.94 -3.59 16.43
CA ARG A 124 25.97 -4.42 17.15
C ARG A 124 24.80 -4.78 16.24
N VAL A 125 24.18 -3.81 15.59
CA VAL A 125 23.08 -4.04 14.63
C VAL A 125 23.55 -4.89 13.46
N ASP A 126 24.83 -4.81 13.10
CA ASP A 126 25.39 -5.68 12.09
C ASP A 126 25.52 -7.14 12.52
N SER A 127 25.95 -7.37 13.76
CA SER A 127 26.10 -8.69 14.37
C SER A 127 24.76 -9.38 14.71
N VAL A 128 23.68 -8.62 14.88
CA VAL A 128 22.37 -9.20 15.23
C VAL A 128 21.82 -9.98 14.04
N ASN A 129 21.69 -11.30 14.21
CA ASN A 129 21.09 -12.16 13.22
C ASN A 129 19.57 -12.18 13.38
N ARG A 130 18.81 -12.37 12.29
CA ARG A 130 17.32 -12.38 12.32
C ARG A 130 16.74 -13.32 13.39
N LYS A 131 17.43 -14.42 13.67
CA LYS A 131 17.01 -15.44 14.65
C LYS A 131 17.15 -15.01 16.11
N ASP A 132 18.12 -14.15 16.41
CA ASP A 132 18.39 -13.70 17.78
C ASP A 132 17.41 -12.63 18.24
N ILE A 133 16.69 -12.04 17.28
CA ILE A 133 15.72 -10.99 17.55
C ILE A 133 14.53 -11.54 18.30
N ALA A 134 14.00 -12.71 17.93
CA ALA A 134 12.93 -13.33 18.71
C ALA A 134 13.28 -13.48 20.20
N LYS A 135 14.56 -13.73 20.52
CA LYS A 135 15.07 -13.81 21.90
C LYS A 135 15.19 -12.45 22.59
N ILE A 136 15.65 -11.43 21.87
CA ILE A 136 15.72 -10.05 22.40
C ILE A 136 14.33 -9.58 22.84
N PHE A 137 13.28 -10.00 22.14
CA PHE A 137 11.90 -9.64 22.49
C PHE A 137 11.27 -10.55 23.56
N SER A 138 11.73 -11.79 23.73
CA SER A 138 11.22 -12.68 24.78
C SER A 138 11.77 -12.34 26.18
N GLU A 139 12.95 -11.72 26.27
CA GLU A 139 13.56 -11.34 27.55
C GLU A 139 12.94 -10.08 28.18
N ASP A 140 12.30 -9.22 27.38
CA ASP A 140 11.74 -7.94 27.82
C ASP A 140 10.21 -8.01 28.11
N ALA A 141 9.62 -9.23 28.12
CA ALA A 141 8.25 -9.39 28.58
C ALA A 141 8.18 -9.12 30.10
N PRO A 142 7.38 -8.14 30.57
CA PRO A 142 7.30 -7.86 31.99
C PRO A 142 6.83 -9.11 32.74
N GLU A 143 7.61 -9.57 33.72
CA GLU A 143 7.19 -10.63 34.64
C GLU A 143 5.79 -10.28 35.17
N ALA A 144 4.83 -11.15 34.87
CA ALA A 144 3.44 -10.96 35.22
C ALA A 144 3.33 -10.74 36.74
N PHE A 145 2.80 -9.58 37.14
CA PHE A 145 2.49 -9.28 38.53
C PHE A 145 1.59 -10.38 39.15
N PRO A 146 1.85 -10.80 40.39
CA PRO A 146 1.02 -11.80 41.05
C PRO A 146 -0.38 -11.22 41.31
N ARG A 147 -1.40 -11.89 40.78
CA ARG A 147 -2.80 -11.54 40.97
C ARG A 147 -3.22 -11.79 42.43
N THR A 148 -3.34 -10.74 43.23
CA THR A 148 -4.03 -10.80 44.51
C THR A 148 -5.53 -10.64 44.30
N ILE A 149 -6.28 -11.65 44.72
CA ILE A 149 -7.75 -11.71 44.76
C ILE A 149 -8.28 -10.76 45.83
N VAL A 150 -9.22 -9.86 45.49
CA VAL A 150 -10.30 -9.47 46.41
C VAL A 150 -11.61 -9.29 45.64
N SER A 151 -12.51 -10.22 45.89
CA SER A 151 -13.90 -10.25 45.46
C SER A 151 -14.77 -9.39 46.37
N LYS A 152 -15.56 -8.45 45.83
CA LYS A 152 -16.84 -7.99 46.40
C LYS A 152 -17.74 -7.44 45.28
N ARG A 153 -18.71 -8.22 44.81
CA ARG A 153 -19.92 -7.69 44.13
C ARG A 153 -21.17 -8.31 44.76
N LYS A 154 -22.09 -7.42 45.12
CA LYS A 154 -23.37 -7.67 45.82
C LYS A 154 -24.33 -8.49 44.93
N LYS A 155 -24.99 -9.48 45.55
CA LYS A 155 -26.15 -10.20 45.03
C LYS A 155 -27.37 -9.27 44.96
N TYR A 156 -28.11 -9.34 43.87
CA TYR A 156 -29.55 -9.10 43.85
C TYR A 156 -30.23 -10.39 43.40
N THR A 157 -31.09 -10.91 44.28
CA THR A 157 -32.02 -12.02 44.07
C THR A 157 -33.28 -11.48 43.37
N VAL A 158 -33.76 -12.20 42.36
CA VAL A 158 -35.15 -12.12 41.89
C VAL A 158 -35.62 -13.56 41.76
N ASP A 159 -36.61 -13.89 42.57
CA ASP A 159 -37.33 -15.17 42.59
C ASP A 159 -38.33 -15.23 41.43
N LEU A 160 -38.48 -16.41 40.83
CA LEU A 160 -39.67 -16.85 40.08
C LEU A 160 -39.83 -18.38 40.22
N PRO A 161 -41.08 -18.89 40.18
CA PRO A 161 -41.49 -20.06 40.93
C PRO A 161 -41.41 -21.38 40.17
N SER A 162 -41.39 -22.42 41.00
CA SER A 162 -41.53 -23.85 40.76
C SER A 162 -42.92 -24.30 40.30
N THR A 163 -42.93 -25.32 39.45
CA THR A 163 -43.99 -26.35 39.26
C THR A 163 -43.23 -27.65 38.98
N GLU A 164 -43.14 -28.56 39.96
CA GLU A 164 -43.95 -29.79 40.08
C GLU A 164 -43.77 -30.70 38.85
N ASP A 165 -42.88 -31.69 38.91
CA ASP A 165 -43.02 -33.04 39.50
C ASP A 165 -43.94 -33.95 38.67
N GLU A 166 -43.33 -34.79 37.84
CA GLU A 166 -43.84 -36.14 37.49
C GLU A 166 -42.64 -37.11 37.40
N GLU A 167 -42.58 -38.01 38.40
CA GLU A 167 -42.06 -39.38 38.33
C GLU A 167 -42.79 -40.14 37.17
N GLU A 168 -42.38 -41.25 36.57
CA GLU A 168 -41.53 -42.38 36.91
C GLU A 168 -41.39 -43.20 35.60
N GLU A 169 -40.27 -43.88 35.38
CA GLU A 169 -40.22 -45.32 35.01
C GLU A 169 -38.89 -45.68 34.34
N ALA A 170 -38.22 -46.62 35.00
CA ALA A 170 -37.09 -47.36 34.50
C ALA A 170 -37.58 -48.50 33.58
N THR A 171 -36.96 -48.66 32.42
CA THR A 171 -36.82 -49.97 31.79
C THR A 171 -35.38 -50.17 31.33
N ASP A 172 -34.86 -51.32 31.74
CA ASP A 172 -33.55 -51.88 31.51
C ASP A 172 -33.58 -52.77 30.25
N GLU A 173 -32.39 -53.11 29.77
CA GLU A 173 -32.04 -54.15 28.78
C GLU A 173 -32.21 -53.86 27.28
N GLY A 174 -31.11 -54.04 26.53
CA GLY A 174 -31.13 -54.11 25.07
C GLY A 174 -29.76 -53.97 24.41
N GLU A 175 -29.02 -55.07 24.35
CA GLU A 175 -27.74 -55.24 23.66
C GLU A 175 -27.68 -54.80 22.18
N ALA A 176 -26.44 -54.50 21.77
CA ALA A 176 -25.85 -54.74 20.45
C ALA A 176 -26.36 -53.94 19.24
N ALA A 177 -25.52 -52.99 18.79
CA ALA A 177 -25.05 -52.98 17.39
C ALA A 177 -23.77 -52.13 17.28
N GLU A 178 -22.64 -52.82 17.10
CA GLU A 178 -21.44 -52.25 16.49
C GLU A 178 -21.80 -51.65 15.12
N GLY A 179 -21.42 -50.39 14.90
CA GLY A 179 -21.70 -49.75 13.62
C GLY A 179 -21.46 -48.24 13.59
N VAL A 180 -20.57 -47.70 14.42
CA VAL A 180 -20.09 -46.33 14.22
C VAL A 180 -18.97 -46.40 13.19
N GLN A 181 -19.37 -46.34 11.91
CA GLN A 181 -18.45 -46.01 10.83
C GLN A 181 -17.78 -44.68 11.19
N SER A 182 -16.46 -44.75 11.36
CA SER A 182 -15.60 -43.60 11.41
C SER A 182 -15.90 -42.73 10.18
N LEU A 183 -16.52 -41.58 10.40
CA LEU A 183 -16.48 -40.49 9.45
C LEU A 183 -14.99 -40.12 9.28
N ASP A 184 -14.42 -40.62 8.19
CA ASP A 184 -13.10 -40.28 7.70
C ASP A 184 -12.93 -38.75 7.74
N LYS A 185 -12.05 -38.29 8.63
CA LYS A 185 -11.57 -36.90 8.71
C LYS A 185 -10.58 -36.58 7.59
N ASN A 186 -10.78 -37.16 6.41
CA ASN A 186 -9.96 -36.97 5.23
C ASN A 186 -10.77 -36.16 4.20
N GLY A 187 -10.63 -34.84 4.26
CA GLY A 187 -11.39 -33.95 3.40
C GLY A 187 -10.83 -32.54 3.27
N ALA A 188 -9.65 -32.42 2.64
CA ALA A 188 -9.28 -31.29 1.79
C ALA A 188 -9.17 -29.90 2.45
N ASP A 189 -8.20 -29.73 3.36
CA ASP A 189 -7.66 -28.40 3.68
C ASP A 189 -6.55 -28.04 2.67
N TYR A 190 -6.95 -27.45 1.53
CA TYR A 190 -6.04 -26.99 0.47
C TYR A 190 -5.69 -25.49 0.59
N GLY A 191 -5.87 -24.90 1.78
CA GLY A 191 -5.40 -23.56 2.09
C GLY A 191 -4.00 -23.61 2.69
N ASN A 192 -3.17 -22.61 2.43
CA ASN A 192 -2.06 -22.33 3.33
C ASN A 192 -2.69 -22.07 4.72
N PRO A 193 -2.40 -22.89 5.75
CA PRO A 193 -3.04 -22.77 7.07
C PRO A 193 -2.79 -21.41 7.74
N GLU A 194 -1.83 -20.64 7.24
CA GLU A 194 -1.51 -19.29 7.71
C GLU A 194 -2.41 -18.19 7.09
N LEU A 195 -3.16 -18.49 6.02
CA LEU A 195 -4.01 -17.49 5.35
C LEU A 195 -5.45 -17.50 5.86
N VAL A 196 -6.06 -16.32 5.88
CA VAL A 196 -7.50 -16.14 6.17
C VAL A 196 -8.33 -16.75 5.06
N THR A 197 -9.33 -17.56 5.42
CA THR A 197 -10.30 -18.11 4.47
C THR A 197 -11.35 -17.06 4.13
N ILE A 198 -11.24 -16.45 2.95
CA ILE A 198 -12.18 -15.41 2.49
C ILE A 198 -13.48 -16.01 1.93
N PHE A 199 -13.37 -17.10 1.18
CA PHE A 199 -14.52 -17.74 0.52
C PHE A 199 -14.69 -19.17 1.02
N ASN A 200 -15.94 -19.60 1.20
CA ASN A 200 -16.23 -20.99 1.47
C ASN A 200 -15.96 -21.82 0.20
N SER A 201 -15.00 -22.75 0.30
CA SER A 201 -14.61 -23.62 -0.81
C SER A 201 -15.67 -24.68 -1.12
N LEU A 202 -16.51 -25.02 -0.15
CA LEU A 202 -17.59 -25.99 -0.26
C LEU A 202 -18.91 -25.32 0.11
N LEU A 203 -19.80 -25.20 -0.86
CA LEU A 203 -21.18 -24.80 -0.66
C LEU A 203 -22.08 -26.03 -0.74
N ALA A 204 -23.26 -25.93 -0.12
CA ALA A 204 -24.26 -26.99 -0.21
C ALA A 204 -24.57 -27.32 -1.68
N GLY A 205 -24.37 -28.59 -2.05
CA GLY A 205 -24.57 -29.13 -3.39
C GLY A 205 -23.34 -29.16 -4.30
N ASP A 206 -22.18 -28.65 -3.86
CA ASP A 206 -20.94 -28.84 -4.61
C ASP A 206 -20.47 -30.30 -4.51
N GLN A 207 -20.08 -30.88 -5.64
CA GLN A 207 -19.46 -32.21 -5.67
C GLN A 207 -17.94 -32.17 -5.41
N LYS A 208 -17.32 -31.00 -5.58
CA LYS A 208 -15.88 -30.77 -5.41
C LYS A 208 -15.64 -29.40 -4.78
N PRO A 209 -14.61 -29.24 -3.92
CA PRO A 209 -14.21 -27.93 -3.42
C PRO A 209 -13.83 -27.00 -4.57
N CYS A 210 -14.36 -25.78 -4.56
CA CYS A 210 -13.99 -24.68 -5.42
C CYS A 210 -13.24 -23.63 -4.59
N PRO A 211 -11.93 -23.77 -4.38
CA PRO A 211 -11.16 -22.78 -3.61
C PRO A 211 -11.24 -21.41 -4.29
N GLY A 212 -11.39 -20.36 -3.47
CA GLY A 212 -11.35 -18.99 -3.98
C GLY A 212 -9.94 -18.56 -4.40
N PRO A 213 -9.82 -17.48 -5.19
CA PRO A 213 -8.52 -16.89 -5.50
C PRO A 213 -7.84 -16.37 -4.23
N VAL A 214 -6.50 -16.40 -4.21
CA VAL A 214 -5.72 -15.72 -3.17
C VAL A 214 -5.72 -14.24 -3.48
N LEU A 215 -6.40 -13.47 -2.64
CA LEU A 215 -6.54 -12.03 -2.79
C LEU A 215 -5.36 -11.29 -2.18
N GLU A 216 -5.10 -10.09 -2.71
CA GLU A 216 -3.99 -9.23 -2.27
C GLU A 216 -4.07 -8.88 -0.77
N CYS A 217 -5.28 -8.86 -0.20
CA CYS A 217 -5.50 -8.57 1.21
C CYS A 217 -5.16 -9.74 2.16
N GLN A 218 -4.91 -10.95 1.64
CA GLN A 218 -4.47 -12.09 2.46
C GLN A 218 -2.95 -12.09 2.68
N VAL A 219 -2.20 -11.32 1.89
CA VAL A 219 -0.74 -11.37 1.88
C VAL A 219 -0.16 -10.07 2.47
N PRO A 220 0.73 -10.16 3.49
CA PRO A 220 1.40 -8.99 4.01
C PRO A 220 2.32 -8.38 2.95
N GLY A 221 2.37 -7.04 2.87
CA GLY A 221 3.12 -6.33 1.85
C GLY A 221 3.61 -4.95 2.32
N PRO A 222 4.57 -4.33 1.60
CA PRO A 222 5.05 -2.98 1.91
C PRO A 222 3.90 -1.97 1.94
N GLY A 223 3.86 -1.14 2.98
CA GLY A 223 2.80 -0.14 3.15
C GLY A 223 1.43 -0.73 3.52
N LYS A 224 1.31 -2.03 3.75
CA LYS A 224 0.10 -2.65 4.30
C LYS A 224 0.22 -2.85 5.80
N ILE A 225 -0.89 -2.62 6.49
CA ILE A 225 -1.06 -2.84 7.92
C ILE A 225 -2.14 -3.91 8.14
N PRO A 226 -2.09 -4.67 9.25
CA PRO A 226 -3.19 -5.55 9.63
C PRO A 226 -4.48 -4.74 9.78
N LEU A 227 -5.60 -5.34 9.41
CA LEU A 227 -6.89 -4.66 9.38
C LEU A 227 -7.44 -4.47 10.79
N SER A 228 -7.29 -5.46 11.67
CA SER A 228 -7.61 -5.36 13.10
C SER A 228 -6.35 -5.42 13.96
N GLU A 229 -6.37 -4.79 15.13
CA GLU A 229 -5.28 -4.89 16.11
C GLU A 229 -5.16 -6.31 16.68
N GLU A 230 -6.32 -6.92 16.97
CA GLU A 230 -6.41 -8.31 17.38
C GLU A 230 -6.39 -9.25 16.16
N ASP A 231 -5.61 -10.34 16.25
CA ASP A 231 -5.69 -11.40 15.24
C ASP A 231 -6.88 -12.34 15.51
N TYR A 232 -7.46 -12.90 14.44
CA TYR A 232 -8.46 -13.96 14.57
C TYR A 232 -7.75 -15.29 14.39
N ARG A 233 -7.45 -15.98 15.50
CA ARG A 233 -6.71 -17.26 15.52
C ARG A 233 -5.32 -17.16 14.89
N GLY A 234 -4.59 -16.07 15.13
CA GLY A 234 -3.26 -15.85 14.55
C GLY A 234 -3.28 -15.41 13.07
N LYS A 235 -4.47 -15.15 12.50
CA LYS A 235 -4.64 -14.70 11.11
C LYS A 235 -5.20 -13.29 11.05
N ASN A 236 -4.80 -12.54 10.03
CA ASN A 236 -5.28 -11.18 9.79
C ASN A 236 -5.40 -10.90 8.28
N LEU A 237 -6.13 -9.84 7.93
CA LEU A 237 -6.17 -9.27 6.59
C LEU A 237 -5.26 -8.04 6.56
N TYR A 238 -4.66 -7.74 5.41
CA TYR A 238 -3.73 -6.64 5.24
C TYR A 238 -4.28 -5.61 4.26
N PHE A 239 -4.22 -4.34 4.64
CA PHE A 239 -4.74 -3.23 3.85
C PHE A 239 -3.72 -2.10 3.75
N GLY A 240 -3.67 -1.39 2.64
CA GLY A 240 -2.75 -0.27 2.46
C GLY A 240 -3.03 0.86 3.46
N GLU A 241 -2.03 1.27 4.24
CA GLU A 241 -2.17 2.26 5.32
C GLU A 241 -2.78 3.57 4.83
N GLU A 242 -2.26 4.11 3.72
CA GLU A 242 -2.77 5.35 3.13
C GLU A 242 -4.22 5.21 2.65
N GLN A 243 -4.56 4.06 2.05
CA GLN A 243 -5.92 3.79 1.58
C GLN A 243 -6.89 3.62 2.76
N LEU A 244 -6.47 2.95 3.83
CA LEU A 244 -7.29 2.80 5.03
C LEU A 244 -7.56 4.16 5.67
N ARG A 245 -6.55 5.02 5.75
CA ARG A 245 -6.68 6.37 6.28
C ARG A 245 -7.67 7.21 5.45
N LEU A 246 -7.59 7.13 4.12
CA LEU A 246 -8.54 7.81 3.23
C LEU A 246 -9.98 7.30 3.44
N LEU A 247 -10.16 5.98 3.57
CA LEU A 247 -11.47 5.39 3.87
C LEU A 247 -12.00 5.83 5.25
N GLN A 248 -11.14 5.91 6.26
CA GLN A 248 -11.51 6.36 7.61
C GLN A 248 -11.90 7.86 7.62
N CYS A 249 -11.21 8.71 6.86
CA CYS A 249 -11.63 10.11 6.68
C CYS A 249 -13.03 10.23 6.07
N ASP A 250 -13.39 9.30 5.17
CA ASP A 250 -14.71 9.22 4.55
C ASP A 250 -15.81 8.65 5.46
N TRP A 251 -15.46 8.02 6.58
CA TRP A 251 -16.40 7.31 7.47
C TRP A 251 -17.54 8.23 7.93
N LYS A 252 -17.27 9.45 8.43
CA LYS A 252 -18.28 10.45 8.86
C LYS A 252 -19.47 9.88 9.66
N GLY A 253 -19.24 8.94 10.58
CA GLY A 253 -20.29 8.21 11.32
C GLY A 253 -21.18 7.26 10.51
N ARG A 254 -20.82 6.86 9.29
CA ARG A 254 -21.59 5.98 8.40
C ARG A 254 -20.92 4.59 8.25
N PRO A 255 -21.04 3.71 9.26
CA PRO A 255 -20.33 2.43 9.27
C PRO A 255 -20.72 1.49 8.12
N GLN A 256 -21.96 1.57 7.63
CA GLN A 256 -22.41 0.76 6.48
C GLN A 256 -21.72 1.15 5.18
N THR A 257 -21.61 2.46 4.90
CA THR A 257 -20.93 2.96 3.71
C THR A 257 -19.44 2.67 3.77
N TYR A 258 -18.84 2.81 4.95
CA TYR A 258 -17.45 2.45 5.20
C TYR A 258 -17.20 0.97 4.93
N LEU A 259 -18.00 0.08 5.53
CA LEU A 259 -17.90 -1.37 5.34
C LEU A 259 -18.01 -1.77 3.87
N ILE A 260 -18.93 -1.16 3.11
CA ILE A 260 -19.10 -1.42 1.68
C ILE A 260 -17.85 -1.04 0.89
N LYS A 261 -17.31 0.18 1.10
CA LYS A 261 -16.09 0.62 0.41
C LYS A 261 -14.89 -0.24 0.77
N LEU A 262 -14.77 -0.61 2.05
CA LEU A 262 -13.72 -1.50 2.53
C LEU A 262 -13.84 -2.89 1.88
N LEU A 263 -15.04 -3.47 1.82
CA LEU A 263 -15.30 -4.74 1.17
C LEU A 263 -14.91 -4.73 -0.31
N ASP A 264 -15.32 -3.70 -1.05
CA ASP A 264 -15.00 -3.58 -2.48
C ASP A 264 -13.49 -3.51 -2.73
N LYS A 265 -12.74 -2.88 -1.82
CA LYS A 265 -11.28 -2.80 -1.88
C LYS A 265 -10.60 -4.11 -1.46
N LEU A 266 -11.10 -4.79 -0.44
CA LEU A 266 -10.56 -6.07 0.03
C LEU A 266 -10.75 -7.17 -1.01
N LEU A 267 -11.93 -7.24 -1.63
CA LEU A 267 -12.26 -8.26 -2.62
C LEU A 267 -11.67 -7.96 -4.00
N GLY A 268 -11.60 -6.68 -4.38
CA GLY A 268 -11.17 -6.27 -5.71
C GLY A 268 -12.06 -6.83 -6.82
N ALA A 269 -11.58 -6.76 -8.06
CA ALA A 269 -12.29 -7.32 -9.21
C ALA A 269 -12.35 -8.86 -9.13
N GLU A 270 -11.22 -9.49 -8.81
CA GLU A 270 -11.08 -10.96 -8.76
C GLU A 270 -12.04 -11.61 -7.76
N GLY A 271 -12.12 -11.07 -6.53
CA GLY A 271 -13.03 -11.58 -5.52
C GLY A 271 -14.50 -11.39 -5.88
N LEU A 272 -14.85 -10.24 -6.47
CA LEU A 272 -16.23 -9.97 -6.90
C LEU A 272 -16.65 -10.83 -8.10
N ASP A 273 -15.73 -11.11 -9.02
CA ASP A 273 -15.98 -12.00 -10.16
C ASP A 273 -16.11 -13.44 -9.71
N PHE A 274 -15.31 -13.89 -8.74
CA PHE A 274 -15.49 -15.20 -8.09
C PHE A 274 -16.87 -15.32 -7.43
N VAL A 275 -17.29 -14.31 -6.64
CA VAL A 275 -18.63 -14.28 -6.04
C VAL A 275 -19.73 -14.35 -7.10
N ARG A 276 -19.58 -13.63 -8.22
CA ARG A 276 -20.54 -13.66 -9.33
C ARG A 276 -20.62 -15.05 -9.95
N GLN A 277 -19.47 -15.62 -10.31
CA GLN A 277 -19.37 -16.95 -10.92
C GLN A 277 -20.04 -18.00 -10.03
N ARG A 278 -19.76 -17.99 -8.73
CA ARG A 278 -20.35 -18.96 -7.78
C ARG A 278 -21.86 -18.82 -7.65
N ARG A 279 -22.41 -17.61 -7.71
CA ARG A 279 -23.87 -17.41 -7.73
C ARG A 279 -24.49 -17.94 -9.02
N GLU A 280 -23.83 -17.75 -10.15
CA GLU A 280 -24.28 -18.27 -11.45
C GLU A 280 -24.22 -19.81 -11.51
N ASP A 281 -23.15 -20.41 -10.99
CA ASP A 281 -23.00 -21.87 -10.94
C ASP A 281 -24.10 -22.51 -10.09
N ARG A 282 -24.42 -21.92 -8.93
CA ARG A 282 -25.56 -22.38 -8.10
C ARG A 282 -26.90 -22.25 -8.82
N LYS A 283 -27.09 -21.17 -9.59
CA LYS A 283 -28.28 -20.98 -10.39
C LYS A 283 -28.39 -22.04 -11.49
N LYS A 284 -27.28 -22.37 -12.16
CA LYS A 284 -27.21 -23.41 -13.20
C LYS A 284 -27.43 -24.81 -12.64
N ALA A 285 -26.90 -25.11 -11.46
CA ALA A 285 -27.03 -26.40 -10.80
C ALA A 285 -28.46 -26.71 -10.31
N GLY A 286 -29.43 -25.80 -10.50
CA GLY A 286 -30.80 -25.99 -10.01
C GLY A 286 -30.93 -25.94 -8.48
N LEU A 287 -29.82 -25.74 -7.77
CA LEU A 287 -29.76 -25.56 -6.31
C LEU A 287 -30.35 -24.21 -5.85
N SER A 288 -30.67 -23.33 -6.80
CA SER A 288 -31.65 -22.28 -6.60
C SER A 288 -33.05 -22.92 -6.55
N THR A 289 -33.40 -23.50 -5.40
CA THR A 289 -34.68 -24.13 -5.09
C THR A 289 -35.85 -23.39 -5.74
N LYS A 290 -36.45 -24.00 -6.76
CA LYS A 290 -37.48 -23.36 -7.60
C LYS A 290 -38.87 -23.29 -6.96
N GLU A 291 -39.07 -23.82 -5.75
CA GLU A 291 -40.44 -24.08 -5.24
C GLU A 291 -40.82 -23.41 -3.92
N ILE A 292 -39.93 -22.66 -3.25
CA ILE A 292 -40.23 -22.07 -1.93
C ILE A 292 -39.86 -20.59 -1.88
N ASN A 293 -40.81 -19.72 -2.26
CA ASN A 293 -40.80 -18.26 -2.08
C ASN A 293 -39.57 -17.48 -2.64
N PRO A 294 -39.74 -16.69 -3.72
CA PRO A 294 -38.67 -15.88 -4.31
C PRO A 294 -38.03 -14.82 -3.39
N SER A 295 -38.59 -14.57 -2.20
CA SER A 295 -38.03 -13.67 -1.18
C SER A 295 -36.89 -14.27 -0.36
N HIS A 296 -36.69 -15.60 -0.36
CA HIS A 296 -35.67 -16.27 0.48
C HIS A 296 -34.44 -16.78 -0.27
N HIS A 297 -34.36 -16.66 -1.60
CA HIS A 297 -33.31 -17.28 -2.42
C HIS A 297 -32.02 -16.47 -2.64
N SER A 298 -31.75 -15.47 -1.81
CA SER A 298 -30.41 -14.88 -1.83
C SER A 298 -29.45 -15.82 -1.11
N THR A 299 -28.58 -16.52 -1.86
CA THR A 299 -27.37 -17.14 -1.30
C THR A 299 -26.79 -16.16 -0.29
N THR A 300 -26.81 -16.53 0.98
CA THR A 300 -26.50 -15.56 2.03
C THR A 300 -25.02 -15.21 1.93
N ALA A 301 -24.65 -13.99 2.29
CA ALA A 301 -23.23 -13.61 2.34
C ALA A 301 -22.41 -14.60 3.20
N LYS A 302 -23.04 -15.19 4.23
CA LYS A 302 -22.48 -16.24 5.09
C LYS A 302 -22.22 -17.56 4.39
N GLU A 303 -23.01 -17.90 3.37
CA GLU A 303 -22.75 -19.09 2.58
C GLU A 303 -21.53 -18.88 1.69
N LEU A 304 -21.35 -17.70 1.11
CA LEU A 304 -20.26 -17.44 0.16
C LEU A 304 -18.93 -17.06 0.82
N LEU A 305 -18.98 -16.30 1.91
CA LEU A 305 -17.81 -15.80 2.62
C LEU A 305 -17.47 -16.70 3.81
N GLY A 306 -16.18 -16.91 4.04
CA GLY A 306 -15.66 -17.64 5.19
C GLY A 306 -15.99 -16.93 6.50
N GLU A 307 -16.22 -17.71 7.56
CA GLU A 307 -16.47 -17.17 8.90
C GLU A 307 -15.28 -16.34 9.40
N GLU A 308 -14.05 -16.78 9.13
CA GLU A 308 -12.81 -16.08 9.50
C GLU A 308 -12.81 -14.64 8.95
N PHE A 309 -13.15 -14.48 7.66
CA PHE A 309 -13.21 -13.17 7.02
C PHE A 309 -14.27 -12.26 7.65
N LEU A 310 -15.48 -12.79 7.90
CA LEU A 310 -16.55 -12.02 8.53
C LEU A 310 -16.22 -11.60 9.97
N ARG A 311 -15.47 -12.43 10.70
CA ARG A 311 -15.02 -12.12 12.06
C ARG A 311 -13.93 -11.05 12.08
N ILE A 312 -12.97 -11.10 11.17
CA ILE A 312 -11.96 -10.04 11.04
C ILE A 312 -12.62 -8.71 10.67
N LEU A 313 -13.62 -8.73 9.77
CA LEU A 313 -14.41 -7.52 9.49
C LEU A 313 -15.15 -7.01 10.74
N GLN A 314 -15.71 -7.90 11.56
CA GLN A 314 -16.34 -7.50 12.82
C GLN A 314 -15.34 -6.83 13.76
N LEU A 315 -14.19 -7.47 14.03
CA LEU A 315 -13.14 -6.92 14.90
C LEU A 315 -12.70 -5.54 14.42
N HIS A 316 -12.44 -5.40 13.11
CA HIS A 316 -12.09 -4.11 12.54
C HIS A 316 -13.17 -3.04 12.73
N MET A 317 -14.45 -3.39 12.56
CA MET A 317 -15.54 -2.44 12.80
C MET A 317 -15.61 -2.04 14.28
N GLU A 318 -15.36 -2.97 15.20
CA GLU A 318 -15.31 -2.74 16.65
C GLU A 318 -14.13 -1.83 17.04
N ASP A 319 -12.93 -2.07 16.50
CA ASP A 319 -11.72 -1.25 16.69
C ASP A 319 -11.95 0.22 16.31
N ASN A 320 -12.82 0.45 15.32
CA ASN A 320 -13.16 1.79 14.85
C ASN A 320 -14.47 2.32 15.48
N GLY A 321 -14.96 1.70 16.55
CA GLY A 321 -16.08 2.19 17.36
C GLY A 321 -17.48 1.87 16.81
N SER A 322 -17.62 0.87 15.93
CA SER A 322 -18.91 0.39 15.43
C SER A 322 -19.23 -1.00 15.94
N ASP A 323 -20.42 -1.17 16.50
CA ASP A 323 -20.93 -2.42 17.10
C ASP A 323 -21.61 -3.36 16.08
N LEU A 324 -21.08 -3.46 14.86
CA LEU A 324 -21.67 -4.31 13.83
C LEU A 324 -21.32 -5.78 14.05
N ASN A 325 -22.27 -6.55 14.60
CA ASN A 325 -22.12 -8.01 14.66
C ASN A 325 -22.11 -8.68 13.26
N VAL A 326 -21.62 -9.93 13.19
CA VAL A 326 -21.54 -10.72 11.95
C VAL A 326 -22.85 -10.81 11.17
N ASN A 327 -24.00 -10.90 11.85
CA ASN A 327 -25.30 -10.98 11.19
C ASN A 327 -25.62 -9.68 10.44
N LYS A 328 -25.34 -8.53 11.07
CA LYS A 328 -25.56 -7.22 10.48
C LYS A 328 -24.60 -6.99 9.31
N ILE A 329 -23.31 -7.30 9.49
CA ILE A 329 -22.30 -7.27 8.42
C ILE A 329 -22.77 -8.10 7.23
N SER A 330 -23.15 -9.36 7.46
CA SER A 330 -23.62 -10.27 6.41
C SER A 330 -24.85 -9.71 5.67
N SER A 331 -25.78 -9.07 6.38
CA SER A 331 -26.94 -8.45 5.75
C SER A 331 -26.58 -7.23 4.89
N ILE A 332 -25.61 -6.42 5.33
CA ILE A 332 -25.12 -5.26 4.56
C ILE A 332 -24.44 -5.73 3.28
N ILE A 333 -23.53 -6.70 3.37
CA ILE A 333 -22.83 -7.29 2.22
C ILE A 333 -23.84 -7.87 1.22
N ARG A 334 -24.82 -8.63 1.72
CA ARG A 334 -25.89 -9.21 0.89
C ARG A 334 -26.67 -8.14 0.12
N GLN A 335 -27.06 -7.06 0.79
CA GLN A 335 -27.78 -5.95 0.18
C GLN A 335 -26.93 -5.27 -0.91
N HIS A 336 -25.68 -4.93 -0.59
CA HIS A 336 -24.72 -4.32 -1.52
C HIS A 336 -24.52 -5.16 -2.79
N TRP A 337 -24.32 -6.47 -2.62
CA TRP A 337 -24.22 -7.38 -3.76
C TRP A 337 -25.50 -7.45 -4.58
N ALA A 338 -26.68 -7.49 -3.95
CA ALA A 338 -27.95 -7.45 -4.68
C ALA A 338 -28.07 -6.19 -5.54
N ASP A 339 -27.55 -5.06 -5.06
CA ASP A 339 -27.58 -3.78 -5.78
C ASP A 339 -26.57 -3.76 -6.94
N ILE A 340 -25.34 -4.24 -6.74
CA ILE A 340 -24.34 -4.43 -7.81
C ILE A 340 -24.89 -5.30 -8.94
N PHE A 341 -25.50 -6.44 -8.61
CA PHE A 341 -25.98 -7.38 -9.63
C PHE A 341 -27.29 -6.93 -10.29
N ARG A 342 -28.12 -6.11 -9.62
CA ARG A 342 -29.27 -5.47 -10.25
C ARG A 342 -28.85 -4.40 -11.26
N ALA A 343 -27.89 -3.55 -10.90
CA ALA A 343 -27.42 -2.47 -11.78
C ALA A 343 -26.87 -3.00 -13.11
N LYS A 344 -26.20 -4.16 -13.13
CA LYS A 344 -25.73 -4.79 -14.37
C LYS A 344 -26.85 -5.33 -15.27
N LYS A 345 -28.00 -5.71 -14.70
CA LYS A 345 -29.13 -6.25 -15.48
C LYS A 345 -29.94 -5.15 -16.16
N SER A 346 -29.94 -3.93 -15.60
CA SER A 346 -30.64 -2.76 -16.15
C SER A 346 -29.83 -1.95 -17.16
N ALA A 347 -28.56 -2.29 -17.39
CA ALA A 347 -27.80 -1.68 -18.47
C ALA A 347 -28.40 -2.16 -19.82
N PRO A 348 -28.85 -1.25 -20.72
CA PRO A 348 -29.43 -1.64 -21.99
C PRO A 348 -28.45 -2.51 -22.76
N ARG A 349 -28.93 -3.63 -23.31
CA ARG A 349 -28.12 -4.48 -24.16
C ARG A 349 -27.73 -3.67 -25.39
N PRO A 350 -26.44 -3.61 -25.76
CA PRO A 350 -26.00 -2.88 -26.95
C PRO A 350 -26.62 -3.41 -28.25
N ASP A 351 -27.24 -4.60 -28.21
CA ASP A 351 -27.86 -5.27 -29.35
C ASP A 351 -29.39 -5.06 -29.45
N GLU A 352 -30.00 -4.23 -28.60
CA GLU A 352 -31.44 -3.87 -28.68
C GLU A 352 -31.64 -2.42 -29.19
N VAL A 353 -30.82 -1.99 -30.15
CA VAL A 353 -31.18 -0.89 -31.04
C VAL A 353 -32.00 -1.53 -32.17
N SER A 354 -33.31 -1.28 -32.15
CA SER A 354 -34.24 -1.74 -33.18
C SER A 354 -33.87 -1.14 -34.53
N ASP A 355 -33.51 -1.99 -35.49
CA ASP A 355 -33.35 -1.68 -36.91
C ASP A 355 -34.72 -1.46 -37.61
N ASP A 356 -35.63 -0.73 -36.98
CA ASP A 356 -36.91 -0.33 -37.59
C ASP A 356 -36.85 1.17 -37.84
N ASP A 357 -36.24 1.57 -38.97
CA ASP A 357 -36.49 2.80 -39.74
C ASP A 357 -35.55 2.81 -40.98
N GLU A 358 -35.82 1.93 -41.95
CA GLU A 358 -35.38 2.11 -43.34
C GLU A 358 -36.55 2.73 -44.12
N ASP A 359 -36.41 3.99 -44.53
CA ASP A 359 -36.80 4.52 -45.85
C ASP A 359 -36.67 6.06 -45.82
N ASP A 360 -35.52 6.57 -46.25
CA ASP A 360 -35.42 7.70 -47.18
C ASP A 360 -33.94 8.04 -47.48
N GLU A 361 -33.58 7.88 -48.75
CA GLU A 361 -32.32 8.28 -49.37
C GLU A 361 -32.19 9.81 -49.35
N ASP A 362 -31.11 10.37 -48.80
CA ASP A 362 -30.13 11.18 -49.55
C ASP A 362 -29.08 11.84 -48.64
N ALA A 363 -27.88 12.02 -49.21
CA ALA A 363 -26.81 12.93 -48.79
C ALA A 363 -25.88 12.56 -47.59
N SER A 364 -24.71 12.04 -47.99
CA SER A 364 -23.35 12.36 -47.50
C SER A 364 -22.90 11.97 -46.06
N PRO A 365 -21.67 11.43 -45.90
CA PRO A 365 -21.28 10.72 -44.68
C PRO A 365 -20.64 11.65 -43.64
N HIS A 366 -21.40 12.05 -42.62
CA HIS A 366 -20.81 12.46 -41.35
C HIS A 366 -20.53 11.21 -40.51
N LYS A 367 -19.27 10.80 -40.46
CA LYS A 367 -18.77 9.81 -39.49
C LYS A 367 -18.93 10.37 -38.07
N ILE A 368 -20.01 9.99 -37.41
CA ILE A 368 -20.18 10.12 -35.96
C ILE A 368 -19.27 9.07 -35.32
N PHE A 369 -18.25 9.52 -34.59
CA PHE A 369 -17.47 8.68 -33.70
C PHE A 369 -18.31 8.38 -32.46
N THR A 370 -18.86 7.18 -32.37
CA THR A 370 -19.35 6.63 -31.10
C THR A 370 -18.15 6.23 -30.23
N PHE A 371 -18.19 6.66 -28.97
CA PHE A 371 -17.18 6.33 -27.97
C PHE A 371 -17.43 4.90 -27.46
N ASP A 372 -16.60 3.95 -27.90
CA ASP A 372 -16.49 2.66 -27.23
C ASP A 372 -15.90 2.85 -25.83
N ALA A 373 -16.60 2.36 -24.81
CA ALA A 373 -16.01 2.21 -23.47
C ALA A 373 -14.79 1.28 -23.56
N PRO A 374 -13.69 1.57 -22.84
CA PRO A 374 -12.47 0.78 -22.95
C PRO A 374 -12.73 -0.66 -22.50
N ARG A 375 -12.74 -1.59 -23.47
CA ARG A 375 -12.62 -3.01 -23.19
C ARG A 375 -11.28 -3.22 -22.49
N LEU A 376 -11.30 -3.73 -21.26
CA LEU A 376 -10.11 -4.26 -20.62
C LEU A 376 -9.53 -5.35 -21.54
N PRO A 377 -8.28 -5.23 -22.02
CA PRO A 377 -7.70 -6.22 -22.90
C PRO A 377 -7.54 -7.53 -22.14
N SER A 378 -8.09 -8.61 -22.71
CA SER A 378 -7.87 -9.98 -22.27
C SER A 378 -6.37 -10.26 -22.15
N GLU A 379 -6.00 -10.87 -21.03
CA GLU A 379 -4.62 -11.12 -20.66
C GLU A 379 -3.86 -11.96 -21.71
N ASN A 380 -2.59 -11.59 -21.92
CA ASN A 380 -1.46 -12.42 -22.42
C ASN A 380 -0.91 -12.31 -23.85
N GLU A 381 -1.33 -11.36 -24.71
CA GLU A 381 -0.53 -11.08 -25.94
C GLU A 381 0.07 -9.65 -26.02
N ASP A 382 -0.52 -8.64 -25.37
CA ASP A 382 -0.05 -7.26 -25.51
C ASP A 382 1.08 -6.84 -24.57
N TYR A 383 1.35 -7.58 -23.49
CA TYR A 383 2.47 -7.29 -22.59
C TYR A 383 3.84 -7.52 -23.25
N VAL A 384 3.92 -8.39 -24.28
CA VAL A 384 5.15 -8.67 -25.03
C VAL A 384 5.63 -7.45 -25.87
N LYS A 385 4.79 -6.41 -26.00
CA LYS A 385 5.08 -5.24 -26.84
C LYS A 385 5.67 -4.05 -26.08
N LYS A 386 5.68 -4.04 -24.74
CA LYS A 386 6.23 -2.92 -23.95
C LYS A 386 7.70 -3.15 -23.59
N VAL A 387 8.49 -2.08 -23.52
CA VAL A 387 9.91 -2.09 -23.11
C VAL A 387 10.12 -1.06 -22.03
N SER A 388 10.93 -1.40 -21.02
CA SER A 388 11.38 -0.43 -20.03
C SER A 388 12.26 0.62 -20.71
N LEU A 389 12.05 1.89 -20.36
CA LEU A 389 12.93 2.98 -20.81
C LEU A 389 14.32 2.89 -20.19
N ILE A 390 14.47 2.28 -18.99
CA ILE A 390 15.75 2.15 -18.31
C ILE A 390 16.10 0.68 -18.14
N HIS A 391 17.34 0.32 -18.47
CA HIS A 391 17.88 -1.00 -18.17
C HIS A 391 18.07 -1.18 -16.65
N THR A 392 17.47 -2.24 -16.10
CA THR A 392 17.45 -2.56 -14.65
C THR A 392 18.82 -2.83 -14.02
N THR A 393 19.86 -2.97 -14.84
CA THR A 393 21.25 -3.19 -14.40
C THR A 393 21.98 -1.90 -14.03
N ASP A 394 21.37 -0.73 -14.24
CA ASP A 394 21.97 0.54 -13.90
C ASP A 394 21.90 0.77 -12.38
N ALA A 395 22.96 0.37 -11.67
CA ALA A 395 23.06 0.43 -10.21
C ALA A 395 22.85 1.84 -9.62
N ASN A 396 22.88 2.87 -10.47
CA ASN A 396 22.75 4.28 -10.10
C ASN A 396 21.32 4.82 -10.22
N PHE A 397 20.35 4.03 -10.71
CA PHE A 397 18.96 4.49 -10.85
C PHE A 397 18.04 3.75 -9.86
N SER A 398 17.70 4.41 -8.75
CA SER A 398 16.75 3.92 -7.74
C SER A 398 15.28 4.28 -8.02
N GLY A 399 15.00 4.88 -9.19
CA GLY A 399 13.73 5.54 -9.48
C GLY A 399 12.67 4.68 -10.17
N MET A 400 11.58 5.35 -10.54
CA MET A 400 10.42 4.78 -11.23
C MET A 400 10.78 4.18 -12.60
N GLN A 401 10.40 2.93 -12.85
CA GLN A 401 10.51 2.30 -14.17
C GLN A 401 9.23 2.56 -14.98
N LEU A 402 9.39 3.15 -16.17
CA LEU A 402 8.29 3.33 -17.12
C LEU A 402 8.45 2.45 -18.34
N TYR A 403 7.32 1.91 -18.78
CA TYR A 403 7.24 0.99 -19.91
C TYR A 403 6.53 1.68 -21.08
N VAL A 404 7.20 1.73 -22.22
CA VAL A 404 6.66 2.29 -23.47
C VAL A 404 6.51 1.22 -24.53
N ASP A 405 5.64 1.44 -25.52
CA ASP A 405 5.53 0.54 -26.66
C ASP A 405 6.85 0.46 -27.46
N LYS A 406 7.35 -0.76 -27.67
CA LYS A 406 8.60 -1.06 -28.38
C LYS A 406 8.54 -0.57 -29.83
N LYS A 407 7.38 -0.65 -30.49
CA LYS A 407 7.23 -0.15 -31.86
C LYS A 407 7.27 1.38 -31.86
N GLY A 408 6.61 2.04 -30.91
CA GLY A 408 6.68 3.47 -30.68
C GLY A 408 8.11 3.97 -30.49
N LEU A 409 8.87 3.34 -29.59
CA LEU A 409 10.26 3.72 -29.32
C LEU A 409 11.18 3.54 -30.55
N LYS A 410 11.01 2.45 -31.31
CA LYS A 410 11.74 2.23 -32.58
C LYS A 410 11.40 3.29 -33.63
N ARG A 411 10.11 3.61 -33.80
CA ARG A 411 9.66 4.67 -34.73
C ARG A 411 10.22 6.02 -34.33
N LEU A 412 10.23 6.31 -33.03
CA LEU A 412 10.78 7.54 -32.49
C LEU A 412 12.27 7.67 -32.81
N ARG A 413 13.07 6.63 -32.55
CA ARG A 413 14.51 6.63 -32.87
C ARG A 413 14.75 6.85 -34.36
N LYS A 414 13.98 6.17 -35.23
CA LYS A 414 14.05 6.37 -36.69
C LYS A 414 13.68 7.80 -37.11
N LYS A 415 12.68 8.40 -36.48
CA LYS A 415 12.19 9.76 -36.80
C LYS A 415 13.17 10.85 -36.35
N CYS A 416 13.81 10.65 -35.20
CA CYS A 416 14.69 11.66 -34.60
C CYS A 416 16.14 11.57 -35.08
N GLY A 417 16.59 10.39 -35.52
CA GLY A 417 18.01 10.15 -35.80
C GLY A 417 18.87 10.48 -34.57
N ASP A 418 19.99 11.16 -34.78
CA ASP A 418 20.91 11.57 -33.71
C ASP A 418 20.52 12.93 -33.07
N ASN A 419 19.35 13.47 -33.40
CA ASN A 419 18.90 14.73 -32.82
C ASN A 419 18.38 14.52 -31.39
N ALA A 420 19.28 14.62 -30.42
CA ALA A 420 18.96 14.45 -29.01
C ALA A 420 17.82 15.35 -28.52
N LYS A 421 17.67 16.56 -29.07
CA LYS A 421 16.58 17.49 -28.68
C LYS A 421 15.22 16.95 -29.07
N LYS A 422 15.09 16.49 -30.33
CA LYS A 422 13.85 15.89 -30.82
C LYS A 422 13.57 14.55 -30.15
N TYR A 423 14.62 13.79 -29.83
CA TYR A 423 14.48 12.50 -29.19
C TYR A 423 13.96 12.63 -27.74
N ALA A 424 14.55 13.51 -26.92
CA ALA A 424 14.08 13.76 -25.55
C ALA A 424 12.59 14.16 -25.49
N VAL A 425 12.19 15.09 -26.37
CA VAL A 425 10.80 15.53 -26.51
C VAL A 425 9.89 14.37 -26.92
N GLY A 426 10.32 13.55 -27.87
CA GLY A 426 9.50 12.42 -28.30
C GLY A 426 9.43 11.29 -27.26
N VAL A 427 10.45 11.10 -26.42
CA VAL A 427 10.40 10.16 -25.29
C VAL A 427 9.39 10.68 -24.26
N PHE A 428 9.43 11.98 -23.96
CA PHE A 428 8.44 12.63 -23.10
C PHE A 428 7.01 12.44 -23.64
N ASP A 429 6.76 12.73 -24.92
CA ASP A 429 5.44 12.55 -25.55
C ASP A 429 4.99 11.09 -25.55
N LEU A 430 5.90 10.16 -25.87
CA LEU A 430 5.61 8.72 -25.90
C LEU A 430 5.26 8.19 -24.51
N THR A 431 5.91 8.71 -23.47
CA THR A 431 5.71 8.30 -22.08
C THR A 431 4.37 8.79 -21.54
N LEU A 432 3.96 10.01 -21.90
CA LEU A 432 2.71 10.60 -21.46
C LEU A 432 1.50 10.08 -22.24
N GLY A 433 1.70 9.71 -23.50
CA GLY A 433 0.61 9.35 -24.39
C GLY A 433 -0.28 10.56 -24.74
N PRO A 434 -1.29 10.36 -25.62
CA PRO A 434 -2.19 11.42 -26.02
C PRO A 434 -3.00 12.00 -24.85
N GLU A 435 -3.39 11.16 -23.88
CA GLU A 435 -4.15 11.56 -22.70
C GLU A 435 -3.31 12.43 -21.76
N GLY A 436 -2.05 12.06 -21.49
CA GLY A 436 -1.16 12.87 -20.67
C GLY A 436 -0.87 14.23 -21.30
N ILE A 437 -0.71 14.29 -22.62
CA ILE A 437 -0.54 15.55 -23.35
C ILE A 437 -1.83 16.40 -23.30
N ALA A 438 -3.01 15.79 -23.40
CA ALA A 438 -4.29 16.49 -23.24
C ALA A 438 -4.44 17.08 -21.83
N PHE A 439 -4.11 16.30 -20.80
CA PHE A 439 -4.13 16.74 -19.41
C PHE A 439 -3.20 17.94 -19.15
N ILE A 440 -1.98 17.92 -19.68
CA ILE A 440 -1.03 19.05 -19.54
C ILE A 440 -1.61 20.34 -20.15
N ARG A 441 -2.29 20.22 -21.31
CA ARG A 441 -2.94 21.35 -21.97
C ARG A 441 -4.08 21.90 -21.12
N GLU A 442 -4.92 21.04 -20.58
CA GLU A 442 -6.06 21.41 -19.73
C GLU A 442 -5.58 22.11 -18.45
N LYS A 443 -4.69 21.49 -17.68
CA LYS A 443 -4.17 22.08 -16.43
C LYS A 443 -3.54 23.45 -16.62
N ARG A 444 -2.90 23.65 -17.77
CA ARG A 444 -2.32 24.94 -18.08
C ARG A 444 -3.35 25.99 -18.49
N LYS A 445 -4.46 25.58 -19.10
CA LYS A 445 -5.61 26.46 -19.35
C LYS A 445 -6.18 26.94 -18.02
N ASP A 446 -6.43 26.02 -17.09
CA ASP A 446 -6.94 26.34 -15.75
C ASP A 446 -6.03 27.34 -15.02
N MET A 447 -4.71 27.12 -15.07
CA MET A 447 -3.75 28.03 -14.43
C MET A 447 -3.65 29.39 -15.10
N LYS A 448 -3.80 29.46 -16.43
CA LYS A 448 -3.89 30.75 -17.14
C LYS A 448 -5.13 31.53 -16.71
N GLU A 449 -6.26 30.85 -16.61
CA GLU A 449 -7.51 31.44 -16.15
C GLU A 449 -7.41 31.89 -14.69
N ALA A 450 -6.78 31.10 -13.81
CA ALA A 450 -6.52 31.48 -12.43
C ALA A 450 -5.61 32.71 -12.32
N ALA A 451 -4.47 32.71 -13.03
CA ALA A 451 -3.55 33.85 -13.03
C ALA A 451 -4.20 35.13 -13.59
N PHE A 452 -5.07 35.00 -14.60
CA PHE A 452 -5.84 36.12 -15.14
C PHE A 452 -6.83 36.68 -14.11
N LYS A 453 -7.55 35.81 -13.38
CA LYS A 453 -8.45 36.20 -12.28
C LYS A 453 -7.71 36.91 -11.14
N GLU A 454 -6.46 36.54 -10.88
CA GLU A 454 -5.60 37.16 -9.88
C GLU A 454 -4.93 38.48 -10.35
N GLY A 455 -5.24 38.96 -11.56
CA GLY A 455 -4.67 40.20 -12.09
C GLY A 455 -3.19 40.09 -12.48
N ALA A 456 -2.66 38.88 -12.63
CA ALA A 456 -1.27 38.69 -13.03
C ALA A 456 -1.06 39.15 -14.48
N LYS A 457 -0.28 40.23 -14.67
CA LYS A 457 0.09 40.77 -15.99
C LYS A 457 0.89 39.79 -16.86
N ARG A 458 1.42 38.72 -16.27
CA ARG A 458 2.13 37.65 -16.97
C ARG A 458 1.64 36.32 -16.46
N THR A 459 1.30 35.42 -17.37
CA THR A 459 1.10 34.01 -17.02
C THR A 459 2.38 33.49 -16.36
N PRO A 460 2.32 32.93 -15.15
CA PRO A 460 3.50 32.35 -14.52
C PRO A 460 4.12 31.33 -15.47
N LEU A 461 5.45 31.39 -15.62
CA LEU A 461 6.19 30.44 -16.46
C LEU A 461 5.86 29.04 -15.97
N PHE A 462 5.29 28.26 -16.88
CA PHE A 462 4.84 26.93 -16.62
C PHE A 462 6.06 26.01 -16.61
N GLY A 463 6.59 25.74 -15.42
CA GLY A 463 7.77 24.92 -15.25
C GLY A 463 7.40 23.44 -15.18
N VAL A 464 7.97 22.63 -16.06
CA VAL A 464 7.96 21.16 -16.05
C VAL A 464 8.31 20.62 -14.66
N ARG A 465 9.22 21.27 -13.93
CA ARG A 465 9.55 20.93 -12.51
C ARG A 465 8.37 21.02 -11.53
N LYS A 466 7.32 21.79 -11.83
CA LYS A 466 6.11 21.87 -11.00
C LYS A 466 5.09 20.79 -11.33
N MET A 467 5.15 20.21 -12.54
CA MET A 467 4.22 19.15 -12.98
C MET A 467 4.78 17.75 -12.78
N PHE A 468 6.09 17.60 -12.91
CA PHE A 468 6.74 16.30 -12.94
C PHE A 468 7.74 16.20 -11.81
N THR A 469 7.80 15.01 -11.21
CA THR A 469 8.77 14.68 -10.16
C THR A 469 10.20 14.71 -10.74
N SER A 470 11.18 14.90 -9.86
CA SER A 470 12.60 14.74 -10.21
C SER A 470 12.84 13.38 -10.87
N ASP A 471 12.25 12.33 -10.32
CA ASP A 471 12.45 10.95 -10.76
C ASP A 471 11.97 10.72 -12.19
N PHE A 472 10.86 11.35 -12.58
CA PHE A 472 10.38 11.29 -13.96
C PHE A 472 11.37 11.96 -14.93
N LEU A 473 11.93 13.11 -14.54
CA LEU A 473 12.88 13.83 -15.39
C LEU A 473 14.23 13.12 -15.45
N ASP A 474 14.70 12.59 -14.32
CA ASP A 474 15.91 11.77 -14.26
C ASP A 474 15.74 10.49 -15.05
N MET A 475 14.54 9.91 -15.09
CA MET A 475 14.27 8.73 -15.89
C MET A 475 14.47 8.99 -17.39
N ILE A 476 13.95 10.11 -17.90
CA ILE A 476 14.22 10.53 -19.29
C ILE A 476 15.71 10.80 -19.48
N ARG A 477 16.37 11.50 -18.55
CA ARG A 477 17.80 11.81 -18.64
C ARG A 477 18.67 10.56 -18.71
N VAL A 478 18.40 9.56 -17.87
CA VAL A 478 19.12 8.28 -17.85
C VAL A 478 18.88 7.53 -19.15
N HIS A 479 17.64 7.46 -19.63
CA HIS A 479 17.34 6.85 -20.92
C HIS A 479 18.10 7.51 -22.07
N MET A 480 18.18 8.85 -22.10
CA MET A 480 18.96 9.59 -23.08
C MET A 480 20.45 9.21 -22.99
N SER A 481 21.00 9.15 -21.78
CA SER A 481 22.39 8.75 -21.54
C SER A 481 22.68 7.32 -22.01
N GLN A 482 21.75 6.38 -21.84
CA GLN A 482 21.86 4.99 -22.32
C GLN A 482 21.81 4.87 -23.85
N ASN A 483 21.44 5.94 -24.56
CA ASN A 483 21.44 6.02 -26.02
C ASN A 483 22.53 6.99 -26.54
N ASP A 484 23.62 7.16 -25.78
CA ASP A 484 24.76 8.04 -26.11
C ASP A 484 24.38 9.53 -26.28
N MET A 485 23.31 9.97 -25.62
CA MET A 485 22.85 11.35 -25.64
C MET A 485 22.93 11.96 -24.23
N THR A 486 24.05 12.62 -23.92
CA THR A 486 24.29 13.21 -22.60
C THR A 486 23.63 14.57 -22.44
N TRP A 487 22.76 14.71 -21.44
CA TRP A 487 22.05 15.95 -21.13
C TRP A 487 22.12 16.25 -19.64
N THR A 488 22.32 17.52 -19.29
CA THR A 488 22.12 17.97 -17.92
C THR A 488 20.63 18.04 -17.59
N THR A 489 20.27 17.89 -16.32
CA THR A 489 18.87 18.03 -15.87
C THR A 489 18.31 19.43 -16.20
N ALA A 490 19.16 20.46 -16.18
CA ALA A 490 18.76 21.82 -16.53
C ALA A 490 18.39 21.96 -18.01
N GLU A 491 19.20 21.39 -18.92
CA GLU A 491 18.92 21.39 -20.36
C GLU A 491 17.65 20.61 -20.69
N LEU A 492 17.45 19.46 -20.06
CA LEU A 492 16.25 18.66 -20.23
C LEU A 492 15.01 19.44 -19.81
N VAL A 493 15.02 20.02 -18.61
CA VAL A 493 13.91 20.84 -18.10
C VAL A 493 13.65 22.04 -19.01
N PHE A 494 14.69 22.74 -19.45
CA PHE A 494 14.55 23.88 -20.36
C PHE A 494 13.85 23.48 -21.67
N ARG A 495 14.25 22.34 -22.26
CA ARG A 495 13.70 21.88 -23.55
C ARG A 495 12.28 21.34 -23.42
N LEU A 496 11.99 20.60 -22.36
CA LEU A 496 10.62 20.16 -22.10
C LEU A 496 9.70 21.36 -21.82
N ASN A 497 10.19 22.42 -21.17
CA ASN A 497 9.45 23.68 -21.02
C ASN A 497 9.13 24.31 -22.38
N GLU A 498 10.11 24.41 -23.28
CA GLU A 498 9.90 24.92 -24.65
C GLU A 498 8.85 24.10 -25.42
N HIS A 499 8.90 22.77 -25.30
CA HIS A 499 7.94 21.88 -25.94
C HIS A 499 6.52 22.06 -25.38
N VAL A 500 6.37 22.03 -24.05
CA VAL A 500 5.08 22.26 -23.38
C VAL A 500 4.52 23.66 -23.69
N ASN A 501 5.38 24.67 -23.90
CA ASN A 501 4.97 25.99 -24.37
C ASN A 501 4.47 25.97 -25.82
N THR A 502 5.11 25.18 -26.69
CA THR A 502 4.78 25.06 -28.12
C THR A 502 3.46 24.32 -28.33
N LEU A 503 3.21 23.24 -27.57
CA LEU A 503 1.97 22.44 -27.63
C LEU A 503 0.69 23.26 -27.43
N LEU A 504 0.79 24.48 -26.92
CA LEU A 504 -0.32 25.41 -26.67
C LEU A 504 -0.50 26.44 -27.78
N ARG A 505 0.56 26.74 -28.53
CA ARG A 505 0.50 27.70 -29.64
C ARG A 505 -0.21 27.07 -30.84
N GLU A 506 0.02 25.77 -31.07
CA GLU A 506 -0.52 25.04 -32.23
C GLU A 506 -2.06 24.96 -32.24
N LYS A 507 -2.73 24.97 -31.08
CA LYS A 507 -4.21 24.96 -31.05
C LYS A 507 -4.81 26.29 -31.55
N LYS A 508 -4.18 27.42 -31.23
CA LYS A 508 -4.65 28.75 -31.66
C LYS A 508 -4.60 28.96 -33.18
N GLN A 509 -3.80 28.17 -33.91
CA GLN A 509 -3.72 28.25 -35.37
C GLN A 509 -4.71 27.33 -36.10
N LYS A 510 -5.19 26.27 -35.45
CA LYS A 510 -6.17 25.35 -36.07
C LYS A 510 -7.62 25.79 -35.89
N ASP A 511 -7.90 26.54 -34.83
CA ASP A 511 -9.21 27.15 -34.60
C ASP A 511 -9.04 28.68 -34.71
N PRO A 512 -9.12 29.29 -35.92
CA PRO A 512 -9.15 30.75 -36.00
C PRO A 512 -10.39 31.24 -35.23
N GLU A 513 -10.17 32.01 -34.18
CA GLU A 513 -11.24 32.78 -33.53
C GLU A 513 -11.95 33.59 -34.64
N PRO A 514 -13.30 33.54 -34.74
CA PRO A 514 -14.01 34.30 -35.76
C PRO A 514 -13.65 35.78 -35.62
N THR A 515 -13.04 36.33 -36.67
CA THR A 515 -12.32 37.60 -36.58
C THR A 515 -13.22 38.81 -36.46
N THR A 516 -14.53 38.67 -36.65
CA THR A 516 -15.50 39.72 -36.35
C THR A 516 -16.88 39.12 -36.07
N PRO A 517 -17.73 39.80 -35.26
CA PRO A 517 -19.14 39.43 -35.11
C PRO A 517 -19.89 39.33 -36.44
N ALA A 518 -19.45 40.08 -37.46
CA ALA A 518 -20.05 40.10 -38.80
C ALA A 518 -19.82 38.81 -39.62
N GLU A 519 -18.76 38.05 -39.35
CA GLU A 519 -18.49 36.77 -40.05
C GLU A 519 -19.26 35.59 -39.43
N ALA A 520 -19.84 35.76 -38.24
CA ALA A 520 -20.66 34.73 -37.59
C ALA A 520 -22.09 34.65 -38.15
N GLU A 521 -22.62 35.75 -38.70
CA GLU A 521 -23.99 35.81 -39.24
C GLU A 521 -24.14 35.24 -40.66
N THR A 522 -23.04 35.04 -41.39
CA THR A 522 -23.08 34.48 -42.76
C THR A 522 -22.90 32.96 -42.82
N ARG A 523 -22.80 32.30 -41.66
CA ARG A 523 -22.56 30.85 -41.55
C ARG A 523 -23.74 30.05 -40.98
N ASN A 524 -24.89 30.68 -40.75
CA ASN A 524 -26.14 30.01 -40.40
C ASN A 524 -27.12 30.03 -41.57
#